data_AF-A0A0K2RS52-F1
#
_entry.id   AF-A0A0K2RS52-F1
#
_cell.length_a   1.000
_cell.length_b   1.000
_cell.length_c   1.000
_cell.angle_alpha   90.00
_cell.angle_beta   90.00
_cell.angle_gamma   90.00
#
_symmetry.space_group_name_H-M   'P 1'
#
loop_
_entity.id
_entity.type
_entity.pdbx_description
1 polymer ?
#
loop_
_entity_poly.entity_id
_entity_poly.type
_entity_poly.pdbx_seq_one_letter_code
_entity_poly.pdbx_strand_id
1 'polypeptide(L)' 'MEFPPVKRVVALVGSRDSTSYGASVTGDFAYGLGQRGCTVVSGGAYGIDAHAHRGALAGAPATCRLSL' A
#
# COMPACT_ATOMS: atom_id res chain seq x y z
N MET A 1 -18.00 6.70 6.63
CA MET A 1 -16.78 6.10 6.05
C MET A 1 -16.64 6.64 4.64
N GLU A 2 -16.06 7.83 4.47
CA GLU A 2 -15.87 8.41 3.14
C GLU A 2 -14.78 7.59 2.43
N PHE A 3 -15.12 6.99 1.29
CA PHE A 3 -14.10 6.44 0.40
C PHE A 3 -13.70 7.55 -0.56
N PRO A 4 -12.39 7.84 -0.71
CA PRO A 4 -11.96 8.73 -1.77
C PRO A 4 -12.46 8.18 -3.11
N PRO A 5 -12.74 9.06 -4.09
CA PRO A 5 -13.27 8.63 -5.38
C PRO A 5 -12.38 7.54 -5.97
N VAL A 6 -13.00 6.41 -6.35
CA VAL A 6 -12.35 5.15 -6.78
C VAL A 6 -11.32 5.33 -7.90
N LYS A 7 -11.34 6.48 -8.58
CA LYS A 7 -10.37 6.91 -9.59
C LYS A 7 -8.92 7.00 -9.09
N ARG A 8 -8.66 6.94 -7.79
CA ARG A 8 -7.29 6.97 -7.22
C ARG A 8 -7.08 5.92 -6.12
N VAL A 9 -7.64 4.73 -6.28
CA VAL A 9 -7.46 3.64 -5.31
C VAL A 9 -6.74 2.47 -5.98
N VAL A 10 -5.70 1.95 -5.34
CA VAL A 10 -4.90 0.82 -5.83
C VAL A 10 -4.85 -0.25 -4.73
N ALA A 11 -5.21 -1.49 -5.07
CA ALA A 11 -5.00 -2.63 -4.19
C ALA A 11 -3.57 -3.16 -4.38
N LEU A 12 -2.77 -3.18 -3.32
CA LEU A 12 -1.46 -3.83 -3.28
C LEU A 12 -1.55 -5.03 -2.35
N VAL A 13 -1.50 -6.20 -2.96
CA VAL A 13 -1.51 -7.51 -2.28
C VAL A 13 -0.36 -8.35 -2.80
N GLY A 14 0.16 -9.24 -1.98
CA GLY A 14 1.18 -10.18 -2.48
C GLY A 14 1.52 -11.32 -1.55
N SER A 15 2.68 -11.92 -1.78
CA SER A 15 3.14 -13.08 -1.03
C SER A 15 3.39 -12.74 0.44
N ARG A 16 2.95 -13.66 1.30
CA ARG A 16 3.30 -13.70 2.72
C ARG A 16 4.78 -14.02 2.95
N ASP A 17 5.36 -14.81 2.05
CA ASP A 17 6.79 -15.10 2.00
C ASP A 17 7.42 -14.29 0.86
N SER A 18 7.69 -13.02 1.15
CA SER A 18 8.28 -12.09 0.19
C SER A 18 9.79 -12.05 0.33
N THR A 19 10.49 -12.05 -0.80
CA THR A 19 11.93 -11.75 -0.80
C THR A 19 12.19 -10.31 -0.38
N SER A 20 13.40 -10.02 0.10
CA SER A 20 13.83 -8.66 0.44
C SER A 20 13.67 -7.70 -0.75
N TYR A 21 13.96 -8.16 -1.96
CA TYR A 21 13.75 -7.39 -3.18
C TYR A 21 12.27 -7.06 -3.40
N GLY A 22 11.38 -8.05 -3.28
CA GLY A 22 9.94 -7.82 -3.42
C GLY A 22 9.42 -6.81 -2.39
N ALA A 23 9.88 -6.92 -1.14
CA ALA A 23 9.54 -5.98 -0.07
C ALA A 23 9.99 -4.54 -0.38
N SER A 24 11.23 -4.35 -0.86
CA SER A 24 11.75 -3.02 -1.24
C SER A 24 10.96 -2.41 -2.38
N VAL A 25 10.75 -3.16 -3.47
CA VAL A 25 10.01 -2.68 -4.65
C VAL A 25 8.57 -2.31 -4.28
N THR A 26 7.91 -3.14 -3.47
CA THR A 26 6.55 -2.83 -2.99
C THR A 26 6.52 -1.56 -2.14
N GLY A 27 7.48 -1.37 -1.26
CA GLY A 27 7.60 -0.15 -0.45
C GLY A 27 7.73 1.10 -1.29
N ASP A 28 8.66 1.09 -2.25
CA ASP A 28 8.92 2.21 -3.15
C ASP A 28 7.70 2.53 -4.05
N PHE A 29 7.04 1.48 -4.55
CA PHE A 29 5.85 1.63 -5.37
C PHE A 29 4.68 2.23 -4.57
N ALA A 30 4.44 1.72 -3.37
CA ALA A 30 3.40 2.23 -2.48
C ALA A 30 3.67 3.68 -2.04
N TYR A 31 4.92 4.01 -1.75
CA TYR A 31 5.35 5.38 -1.45
C TYR A 31 5.07 6.33 -2.62
N GLY A 32 5.46 5.94 -3.83
CA GLY A 32 5.24 6.71 -5.05
C GLY A 32 3.76 6.90 -5.42
N LEU A 33 2.90 5.97 -5.02
CA LEU A 33 1.44 6.09 -5.14
C LEU A 33 0.86 7.05 -4.09
N GLY A 34 1.29 6.95 -2.84
CA GLY A 34 0.86 7.86 -1.77
C GLY A 34 1.21 9.32 -2.08
N GLN A 35 2.42 9.57 -2.59
CA GLN A 35 2.84 10.90 -3.05
C GLN A 35 1.98 11.49 -4.19
N ARG A 36 1.37 10.62 -5.00
CA ARG A 36 0.46 11.03 -6.09
C ARG A 36 -1.00 11.18 -5.63
N GLY A 37 -1.26 11.03 -4.33
CA GLY A 37 -2.59 11.07 -3.75
C GLY A 37 -3.44 9.85 -4.12
N CYS A 38 -2.81 8.71 -4.41
CA CYS A 38 -3.50 7.44 -4.60
C CYS A 38 -3.59 6.68 -3.29
N THR A 39 -4.80 6.25 -2.90
CA THR A 39 -5.04 5.41 -1.74
C THR A 39 -4.63 3.97 -2.03
N VAL A 40 -3.65 3.47 -1.28
CA VAL A 40 -3.25 2.06 -1.27
C VAL A 40 -4.12 1.29 -0.28
N VAL A 41 -4.77 0.25 -0.77
CA VAL A 41 -5.50 -0.72 0.04
C VAL A 41 -4.68 -2.01 0.08
N SER A 42 -4.41 -2.51 1.28
CA SER A 42 -3.69 -3.76 1.51
C SER A 42 -4.54 -4.71 2.35
N GLY A 43 -4.35 -6.02 2.16
CA GLY A 43 -5.03 -7.09 2.89
C GLY A 43 -4.65 -7.18 4.37
N GLY A 44 -3.67 -6.39 4.83
CA GLY A 44 -3.27 -6.33 6.23
C GLY A 44 -2.49 -7.56 6.72
N ALA A 45 -2.08 -8.45 5.81
CA ALA A 45 -1.24 -9.60 6.15
C ALA A 45 0.24 -9.19 6.32
N TYR A 46 1.07 -10.14 6.78
CA TYR A 46 2.52 -10.01 6.76
C TYR A 46 3.09 -10.22 5.34
N GLY A 47 4.35 -9.83 5.12
CA GLY A 47 4.98 -9.87 3.80
C GLY A 47 4.69 -8.61 2.97
N ILE A 48 4.37 -8.78 1.69
CA ILE A 48 4.11 -7.67 0.75
C ILE A 48 3.05 -6.70 1.29
N ASP A 49 1.98 -7.21 1.88
CA ASP A 49 0.88 -6.42 2.43
C ASP A 49 1.34 -5.41 3.49
N ALA A 50 2.25 -5.82 4.38
CA ALA A 50 2.82 -4.97 5.42
C ALA A 50 3.77 -3.92 4.83
N HIS A 51 4.57 -4.28 3.82
CA HIS A 51 5.47 -3.36 3.14
C HIS A 51 4.71 -2.32 2.31
N ALA A 52 3.64 -2.73 1.62
CA ALA A 52 2.74 -1.82 0.90
C ALA A 52 2.09 -0.82 1.85
N HIS A 53 1.60 -1.30 3.00
CA HIS A 53 0.97 -0.45 4.01
C HIS A 53 1.97 0.59 4.56
N ARG A 54 3.19 0.16 4.89
CA ARG A 54 4.26 1.04 5.39
C ARG A 54 4.71 2.06 4.34
N GLY A 55 4.92 1.63 3.10
CA GLY A 55 5.32 2.52 2.01
C GLY A 55 4.27 3.60 1.73
N ALA A 56 2.99 3.21 1.68
CA ALA A 56 1.89 4.14 1.48
C ALA A 56 1.77 5.17 2.63
N LEU A 57 1.90 4.73 3.89
CA LEU A 57 1.92 5.63 5.04
C LEU A 57 3.07 6.64 4.99
N ALA A 58 4.26 6.20 4.57
CA ALA A 58 5.42 7.07 4.40
C ALA A 58 5.22 8.09 3.27
N GLY A 59 4.51 7.71 2.19
CA GLY A 59 4.23 8.58 1.05
C GLY A 59 3.14 9.62 1.32
N ALA A 60 2.05 9.22 1.96
CA ALA A 60 1.01 10.11 2.47
C ALA A 60 0.11 9.37 3.48
N PRO A 61 0.00 9.82 4.75
CA PRO A 61 -0.76 9.12 5.79
C PRO A 61 -2.25 8.92 5.44
N ALA A 62 -2.84 9.87 4.71
CA ALA A 62 -4.25 9.82 4.28
C ALA A 62 -4.53 8.75 3.19
N THR A 63 -3.50 8.10 2.66
CA THR A 63 -3.60 7.18 1.53
C THR A 63 -3.50 5.71 1.92
N CYS A 64 -3.48 5.36 3.21
CA CYS A 64 -3.33 3.97 3.63
C CYS A 64 -4.60 3.43 4.30
N ARG A 65 -5.15 2.31 3.81
CA ARG A 65 -6.33 1.64 4.40
C ARG A 65 -6.16 0.12 4.41
N LEU A 66 -6.52 -0.52 5.53
CA LEU A 66 -6.69 -1.99 5.58
C LEU A 66 -8.05 -2.38 5.01
N SER A 67 -8.09 -3.42 4.18
CA SER A 67 -9.33 -4.16 3.91
C SER A 67 -9.46 -5.26 4.99
N LEU A 68 -10.26 -5.01 6.03
CA LEU A 68 -10.75 -6.05 6.93
C LEU A 68 -12.07 -6.59 6.40
#